data_AF-A7SWG4-F1
#
_entry.id   AF-A7SWG4-F1
#
_cell.length_a   1.000
_cell.length_b   1.000
_cell.length_c   1.000
_cell.angle_alpha   90.00
_cell.angle_beta   90.00
_cell.angle_gamma   90.00
#
_symmetry.space_group_name_H-M   'P 1'
#
loop_
_entity.id
_entity.type
_entity.pdbx_description
1 polymer ?
#
loop_
_entity_poly.entity_id
_entity_poly.type
_entity_poly.pdbx_seq_one_letter_code
_entity_poly.pdbx_strand_id
1 'polypeptide(L)' 'KPGSKKNYYNVLGVSPKASQSKIKDAYYKLSMKHHPDRHQGSDKKHEVFQEIAEAYSVLGNLESRKQYDRGLIVEGSL' A
#
# COMPACT_ATOMS: atom_id res chain seq x y z
N LYS A 1 11.46 10.17 -17.75
CA LYS A 1 11.30 9.98 -16.29
C LYS A 1 11.22 8.47 -16.03
N PRO A 2 12.31 7.79 -15.70
CA PRO A 2 12.25 6.35 -15.50
C PRO A 2 11.95 6.08 -14.03
N GLY A 3 10.80 5.47 -13.75
CA GLY A 3 10.42 5.17 -12.37
C GLY A 3 9.14 4.37 -12.26
N SER A 4 8.85 3.53 -13.25
CA SER A 4 7.75 2.56 -13.20
C SER A 4 8.11 1.35 -12.32
N LYS A 5 8.66 1.61 -11.13
CA LYS A 5 8.62 0.63 -10.05
C LYS A 5 7.34 0.92 -9.29
N LYS A 6 6.43 -0.06 -9.23
CA LYS A 6 5.31 -0.01 -8.29
C LYS A 6 5.93 0.28 -6.92
N ASN A 7 5.53 1.39 -6.32
CA ASN A 7 5.95 1.74 -4.97
C ASN A 7 4.69 1.64 -4.10
N TYR A 8 4.83 1.34 -2.81
CA TYR A 8 3.70 1.27 -1.88
C TYR A 8 2.82 2.54 -1.90
N TYR A 9 3.42 3.69 -2.21
CA TYR A 9 2.69 4.95 -2.43
C TYR A 9 1.71 4.88 -3.61
N ASN A 10 2.13 4.28 -4.73
CA ASN A 10 1.26 4.08 -5.89
C ASN A 10 0.19 3.03 -5.61
N VAL A 11 0.51 1.97 -4.86
CA VAL A 11 -0.45 0.95 -4.45
C VAL A 11 -1.59 1.57 -3.62
N LEU A 12 -1.23 2.42 -2.66
CA LEU A 12 -2.21 3.17 -1.87
C LEU A 12 -2.82 4.37 -2.62
N GLY A 13 -2.32 4.71 -3.82
CA GLY A 13 -2.78 5.86 -4.59
C GLY A 13 -2.52 7.21 -3.88
N VAL A 14 -1.46 7.30 -3.07
CA VAL A 14 -1.10 8.49 -2.30
C VAL A 14 0.25 9.05 -2.75
N SER A 15 0.44 10.34 -2.52
CA SER A 15 1.74 10.98 -2.77
C SER A 15 2.79 10.51 -1.76
N PRO A 16 4.07 10.39 -2.11
CA PRO A 16 5.16 10.17 -1.15
C PRO A 16 5.27 11.28 -0.10
N LYS A 17 4.68 12.46 -0.36
CA LYS A 17 4.55 13.56 0.61
C LYS A 17 3.27 13.51 1.46
N ALA A 18 2.44 12.48 1.32
CA ALA A 18 1.19 12.36 2.07
C ALA A 18 1.45 12.16 3.57
N SER A 19 0.60 12.74 4.41
CA SER A 19 0.62 12.55 5.87
C SER A 19 0.11 11.15 6.25
N GLN A 20 0.43 10.67 7.46
CA GLN A 20 -0.07 9.36 7.94
C GLN A 20 -1.59 9.23 7.92
N SER A 21 -2.30 10.31 8.23
CA SER A 21 -3.76 10.33 8.15
C SER A 21 -4.25 10.01 6.72
N LYS A 22 -3.60 10.55 5.68
CA LYS A 22 -3.93 10.27 4.28
C LYS A 22 -3.62 8.83 3.87
N ILE A 23 -2.51 8.27 4.35
CA ILE A 23 -2.13 6.87 4.12
C ILE A 23 -3.17 5.94 4.74
N LYS A 24 -3.56 6.19 6.00
CA LYS A 24 -4.59 5.42 6.70
C LYS A 24 -5.96 5.53 6.03
N ASP A 25 -6.36 6.73 5.64
CA ASP A 25 -7.65 6.98 4.96
C ASP A 25 -7.70 6.29 3.58
N ALA A 26 -6.60 6.32 2.82
CA ALA A 26 -6.48 5.64 1.55
C ALA A 26 -6.54 4.11 1.69
N TYR A 27 -5.80 3.54 2.66
CA TYR A 27 -5.88 2.13 3.00
C TYR A 27 -7.32 1.72 3.31
N TYR A 28 -8.01 2.46 4.19
CA TYR A 28 -9.38 2.12 4.56
C TYR A 28 -10.33 2.14 3.36
N LYS A 29 -10.25 3.17 2.51
CA LYS A 29 -11.07 3.29 1.29
C LYS A 29 -10.81 2.16 0.30
N LEU A 30 -9.53 1.83 0.07
CA LEU A 30 -9.14 0.77 -0.85
C LEU A 30 -9.52 -0.61 -0.32
N SER A 31 -9.28 -0.87 0.97
CA SER A 31 -9.69 -2.12 1.64
C SER A 31 -11.18 -2.34 1.55
N MET A 32 -12.03 -1.32 1.75
CA MET A 32 -13.49 -1.46 1.57
C MET A 32 -13.90 -1.69 0.10
N LYS A 33 -13.14 -1.13 -0.85
CA LYS A 33 -13.40 -1.25 -2.30
C LYS A 33 -12.94 -2.60 -2.86
N HIS A 34 -11.91 -3.20 -2.28
CA HIS A 34 -11.30 -4.45 -2.72
C HIS A 34 -11.55 -5.60 -1.75
N HIS A 35 -12.38 -5.40 -0.72
CA HIS A 35 -12.63 -6.38 0.33
C HIS A 35 -13.08 -7.74 -0.24
N PRO A 36 -12.45 -8.85 0.16
CA PRO A 36 -12.75 -10.19 -0.38
C PRO A 36 -14.18 -10.64 -0.10
N ASP A 37 -14.76 -10.24 1.04
CA ASP A 37 -16.16 -10.57 1.41
C ASP A 37 -17.18 -10.03 0.39
N ARG A 38 -16.90 -8.87 -0.20
CA ARG A 38 -17.78 -8.21 -1.19
C ARG A 38 -17.55 -8.71 -2.62
N HIS A 39 -16.44 -9.40 -2.86
CA HIS A 39 -16.03 -9.87 -4.19
C HIS A 39 -15.58 -11.34 -4.14
N GLN A 40 -16.47 -12.18 -3.61
CA GLN A 40 -16.31 -13.62 -3.56
C GLN A 40 -15.99 -14.14 -4.98
N GLY A 41 -14.78 -14.67 -5.18
CA GLY A 41 -14.37 -15.30 -6.46
C GLY A 41 -13.58 -14.43 -7.44
N SER A 42 -13.13 -13.22 -7.07
CA SER A 42 -12.20 -12.44 -7.91
C SER A 42 -10.76 -12.51 -7.39
N ASP A 43 -9.95 -13.43 -7.91
CA ASP A 43 -8.51 -13.59 -7.60
C ASP A 43 -7.75 -12.25 -7.70
N LYS A 44 -8.04 -11.48 -8.75
CA LYS A 44 -7.45 -10.15 -8.97
C LYS A 44 -7.75 -9.14 -7.87
N LYS A 45 -8.89 -9.26 -7.17
CA LYS A 45 -9.24 -8.36 -6.06
C LYS A 45 -8.52 -8.77 -4.79
N HIS A 46 -8.31 -10.08 -4.62
CA HIS A 46 -7.51 -10.62 -3.53
C HIS A 46 -6.05 -10.17 -3.63
N GLU A 47 -5.42 -10.33 -4.80
CA GLU A 47 -4.04 -9.85 -5.04
C GLU A 47 -3.90 -8.36 -4.74
N VAL A 48 -4.83 -7.53 -5.24
CA VAL A 48 -4.79 -6.08 -5.02
C VAL A 48 -4.98 -5.75 -3.53
N PHE A 49 -5.89 -6.44 -2.83
CA PHE A 49 -6.06 -6.26 -1.39
C PHE A 49 -4.78 -6.60 -0.61
N GLN A 50 -4.08 -7.65 -1.04
CA GLN A 50 -2.81 -8.08 -0.45
C GLN A 50 -1.71 -7.03 -0.68
N GLU A 51 -1.58 -6.50 -1.90
CA GLU A 51 -0.68 -5.36 -2.23
C GLU A 51 -0.99 -4.15 -1.33
N ILE A 52 -2.28 -3.80 -1.15
CA ILE A 52 -2.73 -2.68 -0.31
C ILE A 52 -2.35 -2.88 1.16
N ALA A 53 -2.55 -4.09 1.69
CA ALA A 53 -2.23 -4.44 3.08
C ALA A 53 -0.72 -4.38 3.34
N GLU A 54 0.09 -4.91 2.44
CA GLU A 54 1.55 -4.86 2.53
C GLU A 54 2.05 -3.41 2.49
N ALA A 55 1.53 -2.61 1.56
CA ALA A 55 1.86 -1.19 1.45
C ALA A 55 1.54 -0.41 2.71
N TYR A 56 0.40 -0.69 3.35
CA TYR A 56 0.03 -0.05 4.60
C TYR A 56 0.85 -0.54 5.80
N SER A 57 1.28 -1.81 5.82
CA SER A 57 2.15 -2.33 6.88
C SER A 57 3.47 -1.53 6.96
N VAL A 58 4.05 -1.20 5.79
CA VAL A 58 5.29 -0.43 5.71
C VAL A 58 5.06 1.07 5.83
N LEU A 59 4.11 1.63 5.08
CA LEU A 59 3.89 3.08 5.04
C LEU A 59 3.07 3.60 6.22
N GLY A 60 2.31 2.75 6.90
CA GLY A 60 1.45 3.08 8.03
C GLY A 60 2.22 3.41 9.30
N ASN A 61 3.43 2.87 9.46
CA ASN A 61 4.35 3.23 10.54
C ASN A 61 5.38 4.26 10.06
N LEU A 62 5.60 5.32 10.85
CA LEU A 62 6.58 6.35 10.54
C LEU A 62 8.01 5.81 10.47
N GLU A 63 8.36 4.81 11.29
CA GLU A 63 9.69 4.22 11.32
C GLU A 63 9.93 3.35 10.09
N SER A 64 9.02 2.41 9.82
CA SER A 64 9.08 1.56 8.63
C SER A 64 9.01 2.39 7.34
N ARG A 65 8.21 3.46 7.31
CA ARG A 65 8.19 4.41 6.18
C ARG A 65 9.55 5.08 5.97
N LYS A 66 10.22 5.52 7.03
CA LYS A 66 11.57 6.11 6.92
C LYS A 66 12.58 5.08 6.41
N GLN A 67 12.48 3.83 6.87
CA GLN A 67 13.34 2.75 6.39
C GLN A 67 13.08 2.45 4.91
N TYR A 68 11.82 2.40 4.48
CA TYR A 68 11.41 2.26 3.09
C TYR A 68 11.93 3.40 2.21
N ASP A 69 11.78 4.65 2.65
CA ASP A 69 12.26 5.83 1.93
C ASP A 69 13.80 5.85 1.79
N ARG A 70 14.51 5.25 2.76
CA ARG A 70 15.96 5.01 2.71
C ARG A 70 16.36 3.77 1.89
N GLY A 71 15.41 3.00 1.36
CA GLY A 71 15.66 1.76 0.61
C GLY A 71 16.09 0.58 1.48
N LEU A 72 15.87 0.64 2.80
CA LEU A 72 16.17 -0.44 3.75
C LEU A 72 15.07 -1.52 3.80
N ILE A 73 13.86 -1.18 3.35
CA ILE A 73 12.73 -2.10 3.20
C ILE A 73 12.30 -2.06 1.73
N VAL A 74 12.15 -3.22 1.09
CA VAL A 74 11.65 -3.34 -0.29
C VAL A 74 10.38 -4.19 -0.34
N GLU A 75 9.61 -4.10 -1.44
CA GLU A 75 8.42 -4.95 -1.65
C GLU A 75 8.77 -6.43 -1.48
N GLY A 76 7.93 -7.17 -0.74
CA GLY A 76 8.13 -8.61 -0.47
C GLY A 76 9.23 -9.00 0.53
N SER A 77 9.72 -8.08 1.38
CA SER A 77 10.73 -8.37 2.42
C SER A 77 10.15 -8.86 3.76
N LEU A 78 8.85 -9.19 3.81
CA LEU A 78 8.12 -9.65 5.00
C LEU A 78 7.68 -11.10 4.86
#